data_AF-A0A847ECQ5-F1
#
_entry.id   AF-A0A847ECQ5-F1
#
_cell.length_a   1.000
_cell.length_b   1.000
_cell.length_c   1.000
_cell.angle_alpha   90.00
_cell.angle_beta   90.00
_cell.angle_gamma   90.00
#
_symmetry.space_group_name_H-M   'P 1'
#
loop_
_entity.id
_entity.type
_entity.pdbx_description
1 polymer ?
#
loop_
_entity_poly.entity_id
_entity_poly.type
_entity_poly.pdbx_seq_one_letter_code
_entity_poly.pdbx_strand_id
1 'polypeptide(L)'
;MEKESESKKDFTNIEDPLMLSDKEKELLIKGVQSFGELYQVLEQIGVLVDSDNTFESGELKDIIEKAKKEEIDTDLVPRVGGLKEKVEELMRKENGGAENLEK
;
A
#
# COMPACT_ATOMS: atom_id res chain seq x y z
N MET A 1 -13.74 -10.67 50.47
CA MET A 1 -13.72 -11.57 49.30
C MET A 1 -14.43 -10.82 48.19
N GLU A 2 -13.71 -10.03 47.38
CA GLU A 2 -12.86 -10.50 46.26
C GLU A 2 -13.73 -11.23 45.23
N LYS A 3 -13.66 -11.03 43.92
CA LYS A 3 -12.94 -10.14 42.98
C LYS A 3 -13.52 -10.64 41.66
N GLU A 4 -14.28 -9.84 40.90
CA GLU A 4 -14.76 -10.21 39.56
C GLU A 4 -15.41 -8.94 38.99
N SER A 5 -15.10 -8.43 37.81
CA SER A 5 -14.59 -9.08 36.62
C SER A 5 -13.63 -8.16 35.86
N GLU A 6 -12.58 -8.76 35.32
CA GLU A 6 -11.67 -8.18 34.36
C GLU A 6 -12.42 -7.53 33.20
N SER A 7 -12.15 -6.24 32.98
CA SER A 7 -12.36 -5.61 31.67
C SER A 7 -11.44 -6.28 30.65
N LYS A 8 -11.95 -7.32 29.97
CA LYS A 8 -11.45 -7.67 28.64
C LYS A 8 -11.85 -6.53 27.72
N LYS A 9 -10.93 -5.58 27.54
CA LYS A 9 -10.90 -4.74 26.35
C LYS A 9 -10.56 -5.66 25.20
N ASP A 10 -11.59 -6.19 24.54
CA ASP A 10 -11.48 -6.71 23.20
C ASP A 10 -10.87 -5.61 22.33
N PHE A 11 -9.56 -5.70 22.10
CA PHE A 11 -8.85 -4.98 21.05
C PHE A 11 -9.21 -5.63 19.70
N THR A 12 -10.50 -5.65 19.37
CA THR A 12 -10.92 -5.67 17.96
C THR A 12 -10.90 -4.24 17.48
N ASN A 13 -9.71 -3.64 17.43
CA ASN A 13 -9.47 -2.47 16.60
C ASN A 13 -9.36 -2.99 15.16
N ILE A 14 -10.47 -3.53 14.65
CA ILE A 14 -10.71 -3.60 13.22
C ILE A 14 -10.79 -2.14 12.85
N GLU A 15 -9.67 -1.60 12.37
CA GLU A 15 -9.62 -0.28 11.75
C GLU A 15 -10.70 -0.31 10.68
N ASP A 16 -11.85 0.31 10.97
CA ASP A 16 -12.88 0.57 9.97
C ASP A 16 -12.11 1.17 8.79
N PRO A 17 -12.22 0.59 7.57
CA PRO A 17 -11.50 1.12 6.42
C PRO A 17 -11.84 2.59 6.36
N LEU A 18 -10.82 3.44 6.53
CA LEU A 18 -11.04 4.87 6.63
C LEU A 18 -11.87 5.25 5.40
N MET A 19 -13.07 5.82 5.61
CA MET A 19 -13.94 6.31 4.54
C MET A 19 -13.28 7.54 3.90
N LEU A 20 -12.15 7.29 3.24
CA LEU A 20 -11.32 8.24 2.55
C LEU A 20 -11.87 8.39 1.15
N SER A 21 -11.95 9.64 0.71
CA SER A 21 -12.17 9.94 -0.70
C SER A 21 -11.00 9.40 -1.53
N ASP A 22 -11.22 9.11 -2.81
CA ASP A 22 -10.15 8.63 -3.70
C ASP A 22 -8.93 9.56 -3.73
N LYS A 23 -9.19 10.87 -3.60
CA LYS A 23 -8.14 11.89 -3.51
C LYS A 23 -7.29 11.77 -2.24
N GLU A 24 -7.88 11.41 -1.10
CA GLU A 24 -7.14 11.23 0.15
C GLU A 24 -6.30 9.96 0.10
N LYS A 25 -6.86 8.88 -0.47
CA LYS A 25 -6.13 7.63 -0.73
C LYS A 25 -4.91 7.88 -1.63
N GLU A 26 -5.10 8.63 -2.71
CA GLU A 26 -4.01 9.02 -3.61
C GLU A 26 -2.92 9.83 -2.89
N LEU A 27 -3.29 10.78 -2.02
CA LEU A 27 -2.33 11.58 -1.25
C LEU A 27 -1.51 10.71 -0.28
N LEU A 28 -2.14 9.74 0.38
CA LEU A 28 -1.45 8.78 1.25
C LEU A 28 -0.43 7.96 0.46
N ILE A 29 -0.84 7.41 -0.69
CA ILE A 29 0.03 6.62 -1.57
C ILE A 29 1.20 7.50 -2.06
N LYS A 30 0.94 8.71 -2.56
CA LYS A 30 2.00 9.62 -3.02
C LYS A 30 2.97 10.01 -1.90
N GLY A 31 2.49 10.10 -0.66
CA GLY A 31 3.26 10.49 0.52
C GLY A 31 4.23 9.45 1.06
N VAL A 32 4.11 8.17 0.69
CA VAL A 32 4.98 7.11 1.24
C VAL A 32 6.43 7.26 0.77
N GLN A 33 7.42 6.80 1.54
CA GLN A 33 8.84 6.93 1.15
C GLN A 33 9.53 5.58 0.93
N SER A 34 8.84 4.49 1.26
CA SER A 34 9.37 3.13 1.28
C SER A 34 8.26 2.13 0.92
N PHE A 35 8.63 0.95 0.41
CA PHE A 35 7.65 -0.13 0.15
C PHE A 35 6.92 -0.59 1.42
N GLY A 36 7.61 -0.63 2.57
CA GLY A 36 6.97 -0.97 3.84
C GLY A 36 5.83 -0.02 4.18
N GLU A 37 6.03 1.29 4.04
CA GLU A 37 4.99 2.30 4.24
C GLU A 37 3.87 2.16 3.20
N LEU A 38 4.20 1.85 1.95
CA LEU A 38 3.22 1.60 0.90
C LEU A 38 2.29 0.43 1.29
N TYR A 39 2.85 -0.68 1.76
CA TYR A 39 2.04 -1.82 2.20
C TYR A 39 1.14 -1.49 3.38
N GLN A 40 1.64 -0.74 4.37
CA GLN A 40 0.81 -0.31 5.49
C GLN A 40 -0.35 0.59 5.03
N VAL A 41 -0.08 1.56 4.14
CA VAL A 41 -1.11 2.43 3.57
C VAL A 41 -2.14 1.62 2.79
N LEU A 42 -1.72 0.65 1.98
CA LEU A 42 -2.63 -0.23 1.24
C LEU A 42 -3.49 -1.07 2.18
N GLU A 43 -2.93 -1.58 3.28
CA GLU A 43 -3.68 -2.31 4.31
C GLU A 43 -4.71 -1.41 5.01
N GLN A 44 -4.36 -0.15 5.31
CA GLN A 44 -5.29 0.82 5.92
C GLN A 44 -6.40 1.29 4.98
N ILE A 45 -6.10 1.43 3.68
CA ILE A 45 -7.10 1.74 2.66
C ILE A 45 -8.03 0.54 2.43
N GLY A 46 -7.48 -0.68 2.54
CA GLY A 46 -8.17 -1.94 2.32
C GLY A 46 -8.40 -2.25 0.85
N VAL A 47 -9.08 -1.36 0.13
CA VAL A 47 -9.48 -1.57 -1.27
C VAL A 47 -9.32 -0.29 -2.10
N LEU A 48 -8.71 -0.45 -3.27
CA LEU A 48 -8.65 0.57 -4.32
C LEU A 48 -9.63 0.23 -5.43
N VAL A 49 -10.43 1.21 -5.84
CA VAL A 49 -11.44 1.04 -6.89
C VAL A 49 -11.05 1.93 -8.06
N ASP A 50 -11.03 1.34 -9.24
CA ASP A 50 -10.98 2.00 -10.53
C ASP A 50 -12.36 1.87 -11.22
N SER A 51 -12.57 2.54 -12.36
CA SER A 51 -13.91 2.66 -12.98
C SER A 51 -14.63 1.33 -13.19
N ASP A 52 -13.88 0.26 -13.47
CA ASP A 52 -14.43 -1.08 -13.74
C ASP A 52 -13.79 -2.19 -12.88
N ASN A 53 -12.82 -1.87 -12.02
CA ASN A 53 -12.03 -2.86 -11.31
C ASN A 53 -11.87 -2.51 -9.83
N THR A 54 -11.94 -3.52 -8.98
CA THR A 54 -11.71 -3.40 -7.55
C THR A 54 -10.49 -4.23 -7.21
N PHE A 55 -9.51 -3.62 -6.55
CA PHE A 55 -8.27 -4.26 -6.17
C PHE A 55 -8.17 -4.30 -4.65
N GLU A 56 -8.06 -5.51 -4.10
CA GLU A 56 -7.84 -5.69 -2.67
C GLU A 56 -6.36 -5.44 -2.32
N SER A 57 -6.12 -4.96 -1.10
CA SER A 57 -4.76 -4.69 -0.59
C SER A 57 -3.82 -5.89 -0.71
N GLY A 58 -4.33 -7.11 -0.50
CA GLY A 58 -3.58 -8.35 -0.66
C GLY A 58 -3.12 -8.60 -2.11
N GLU A 59 -4.01 -8.37 -3.09
CA GLU A 59 -3.68 -8.51 -4.51
C GLU A 59 -2.66 -7.46 -4.94
N LEU A 60 -2.85 -6.21 -4.53
CA LEU A 60 -1.91 -5.12 -4.82
C LEU A 60 -0.52 -5.43 -4.25
N LYS A 61 -0.45 -5.93 -3.02
CA LYS A 61 0.80 -6.32 -2.37
C LYS A 61 1.51 -7.43 -3.15
N ASP A 62 0.79 -8.45 -3.60
CA ASP A 62 1.35 -9.55 -4.41
C ASP A 62 1.89 -9.06 -5.75
N ILE A 63 1.14 -8.20 -6.46
CA ILE A 63 1.56 -7.59 -7.73
C ILE A 63 2.83 -6.76 -7.52
N ILE A 64 2.87 -5.91 -6.48
CA ILE A 64 4.04 -5.07 -6.17
C ILE A 64 5.25 -5.93 -5.79
N GLU A 65 5.06 -6.98 -5.01
CA GLU A 65 6.13 -7.93 -4.64
C GLU A 65 6.72 -8.65 -5.86
N LYS A 66 5.86 -9.13 -6.76
CA LYS A 66 6.30 -9.77 -8.02
C LYS A 66 7.03 -8.77 -8.92
N ALA A 67 6.52 -7.54 -9.02
CA ALA A 67 7.18 -6.49 -9.78
C ALA A 67 8.55 -6.17 -9.17
N LYS A 68 8.64 -6.09 -7.84
CA LYS A 68 9.89 -5.88 -7.09
C LYS A 68 10.91 -6.99 -7.30
N LYS A 69 10.46 -8.22 -7.49
CA LYS A 69 11.32 -9.38 -7.81
C LYS A 69 11.60 -9.52 -9.31
N GLU A 70 11.16 -8.56 -10.13
CA GLU A 70 11.26 -8.60 -11.60
C GLU A 70 10.59 -9.84 -12.22
N GLU A 71 9.66 -10.47 -11.49
CA GLU A 71 8.88 -11.63 -11.97
C GLU A 71 7.78 -11.21 -12.94
N ILE A 72 7.31 -9.95 -12.82
CA ILE A 72 6.35 -9.32 -13.72
C ILE A 72 6.82 -7.91 -14.09
N ASP A 73 6.31 -7.40 -15.21
CA ASP A 73 6.57 -6.02 -15.62
C ASP A 73 5.81 -5.01 -14.74
N THR A 74 6.48 -3.91 -14.39
CA THR A 74 5.88 -2.80 -13.63
C THR A 74 4.67 -2.15 -14.30
N ASP A 75 4.48 -2.32 -15.62
CA ASP A 75 3.27 -1.86 -16.31
C ASP A 75 2.02 -2.65 -15.92
N LEU A 76 2.17 -3.84 -15.34
CA LEU A 76 1.06 -4.61 -14.77
C LEU A 76 0.58 -4.07 -13.41
N VAL A 77 1.32 -3.14 -12.80
CA VAL A 77 0.86 -2.46 -11.59
C VAL A 77 -0.28 -1.50 -11.96
N PRO A 78 -1.45 -1.61 -11.31
CA PRO A 78 -2.59 -0.77 -11.63
C PRO A 78 -2.29 0.71 -11.33
N ARG A 79 -2.74 1.60 -12.21
CA ARG A 79 -2.54 3.06 -12.12
C ARG A 79 -3.50 3.75 -11.13
N VAL A 80 -4.28 2.96 -10.40
CA VAL A 80 -5.28 3.45 -9.45
C VAL A 80 -4.62 4.21 -8.30
N GLY A 81 -5.15 5.40 -7.98
CA GLY A 81 -4.65 6.22 -6.87
C GLY A 81 -3.17 6.61 -6.96
N GLY A 82 -2.59 6.65 -8.17
CA GLY A 82 -1.16 6.94 -8.37
C GLY A 82 -0.21 5.83 -7.88
N LEU A 83 -0.73 4.61 -7.69
CA LEU A 83 0.03 3.47 -7.18
C LEU A 83 1.18 3.10 -8.11
N LYS A 84 0.91 2.97 -9.41
CA LYS A 84 1.94 2.62 -10.41
C LYS A 84 3.10 3.61 -10.36
N GLU A 85 2.83 4.90 -10.52
CA GLU A 85 3.87 5.93 -10.50
C GLU A 85 4.70 5.89 -9.21
N LYS A 86 4.04 5.61 -8.08
CA LYS A 86 4.71 5.51 -6.80
C LYS A 86 5.60 4.28 -6.69
N VAL A 87 5.13 3.12 -7.16
CA VAL A 87 5.92 1.89 -7.19
C VAL A 87 7.15 2.08 -8.07
N GLU A 88 6.99 2.66 -9.27
CA GLU A 88 8.11 2.98 -10.15
C GLU A 88 9.12 3.94 -9.50
N GLU A 89 8.64 4.95 -8.77
CA GLU A 89 9.49 5.86 -8.00
C GLU A 89 10.28 5.13 -6.91
N LEU A 90 9.61 4.28 -6.12
CA LEU A 90 10.24 3.53 -5.04
C LEU A 90 11.25 2.50 -5.58
N MET A 91 10.95 1.85 -6.70
CA MET A 91 11.89 0.96 -7.39
C MET A 91 13.12 1.71 -7.87
N ARG A 92 12.93 2.86 -8.54
CA ARG A 92 14.05 3.71 -8.93
C ARG A 92 14.84 4.20 -7.73
N LYS A 93 14.22 4.40 -6.56
CA LYS A 93 14.91 4.80 -5.33
C LYS A 93 15.71 3.65 -4.70
N GLU A 94 15.17 2.42 -4.70
CA GLU A 94 15.89 1.23 -4.22
C GLU A 94 17.02 0.80 -5.18
N ASN A 95 16.78 0.78 -6.50
CA ASN A 95 17.80 0.47 -7.51
C ASN A 95 18.77 1.64 -7.77
N GLY A 96 18.27 2.88 -7.72
CA GLY A 96 19.03 4.11 -7.97
C GLY A 96 19.94 4.54 -6.82
N GLY A 97 20.05 3.72 -5.76
CA GLY A 97 21.24 3.72 -4.91
C GLY A 97 22.52 3.29 -5.66
N ALA A 98 22.41 2.76 -6.88
CA ALA A 98 23.53 2.28 -7.70
C ALA A 98 23.72 2.99 -9.06
N GLU A 99 22.88 3.95 -9.46
CA GLU A 99 22.99 4.59 -10.79
C GLU A 99 23.17 6.11 -10.70
N ASN A 100 24.30 6.49 -10.10
CA ASN A 100 25.11 7.55 -10.66
C ASN A 100 25.98 6.91 -11.77
N LEU A 101 25.38 6.62 -12.94
CA LEU A 101 26.15 6.35 -14.14
C LEU A 101 25.60 7.19 -15.29
N GLU A 102 26.19 8.38 -15.37
CA GLU A 102 26.48 9.13 -16.60
C GLU A 102 25.34 9.35 -17.60
N LYS A 103 24.86 10.60 -17.65
CA LYS A 103 25.06 11.47 -18.82
C LYS A 103 24.89 12.95 -18.50
#